data_AF-A0AAX0LR06-F1
#
_entry.id   AF-A0AAX0LR06-F1
#
_cell.length_a   1.000
_cell.length_b   1.000
_cell.length_c   1.000
_cell.angle_alpha   90.00
_cell.angle_beta   90.00
_cell.angle_gamma   90.00
#
_symmetry.space_group_name_H-M   'P 1'
#
loop_
_entity.id
_entity.type
_entity.pdbx_description
1 polymer ?
#
loop_
_entity_poly.entity_id
_entity_poly.type
_entity_poly.pdbx_seq_one_letter_code
_entity_poly.pdbx_strand_id
1 'polypeptide(L)'
;MTEKISLLNNKKAKLIEQTMLLLSKTSPSLIKALVQHVVFKIKPSDMSEFKHSAIYRAKSTFKENRDKVIALSGLYSPLFGREHECTDKEPFSLIVNVEDAELEQGLIWYSTTTGKSYRMDDLDYFLLTDNGYTPFNMIRHKR
;
A
#
# COMPACT_ATOMS: atom_id res chain seq x y z
N MET A 1 22.97 -21.17 -12.74
CA MET A 1 21.60 -21.21 -13.27
C MET A 1 20.95 -19.89 -12.86
N THR A 2 20.92 -18.90 -13.75
CA THR A 2 20.38 -17.56 -13.43
C THR A 2 18.87 -17.71 -13.33
N GLU A 3 18.34 -17.76 -12.11
CA GLU A 3 16.90 -17.76 -11.88
C GLU A 3 16.30 -16.58 -12.64
N LYS A 4 15.37 -16.88 -13.55
CA LYS A 4 14.66 -15.88 -14.34
C LYS A 4 13.78 -15.10 -13.36
N ILE A 5 14.32 -14.04 -12.77
CA ILE A 5 13.60 -13.22 -11.79
C ILE A 5 12.27 -12.80 -12.41
N SER A 6 11.17 -13.16 -11.76
CA SER A 6 9.83 -12.88 -12.29
C SER A 6 9.62 -11.37 -12.44
N LEU A 7 8.85 -10.96 -13.45
CA LEU A 7 8.47 -9.55 -13.66
C LEU A 7 7.88 -8.93 -12.38
N LEU A 8 7.10 -9.73 -11.65
CA LEU A 8 6.50 -9.37 -10.37
C LEU A 8 7.56 -9.05 -9.31
N ASN A 9 8.57 -9.92 -9.14
CA ASN A 9 9.64 -9.70 -8.18
C ASN A 9 10.48 -8.47 -8.53
N ASN A 10 10.75 -8.22 -9.82
CA ASN A 10 11.43 -7.00 -10.27
C ASN A 10 10.64 -5.73 -9.92
N LYS A 11 9.31 -5.75 -10.12
CA LYS A 11 8.44 -4.63 -9.74
C LYS A 11 8.42 -4.40 -8.23
N LYS A 12 8.30 -5.48 -7.43
CA LYS A 12 8.34 -5.44 -5.96
C LYS A 12 9.68 -4.89 -5.44
N ALA A 13 10.79 -5.30 -6.04
CA ALA A 13 12.13 -4.78 -5.71
C ALA A 13 12.24 -3.27 -5.92
N LYS A 14 11.87 -2.77 -7.10
CA LYS A 14 11.93 -1.33 -7.42
C LYS A 14 11.09 -0.47 -6.47
N LEU A 15 9.90 -0.94 -6.09
CA LEU A 15 9.03 -0.21 -5.18
C LEU A 15 9.67 -0.05 -3.79
N ILE A 16 10.25 -1.12 -3.25
CA ILE A 16 10.95 -1.09 -1.95
C ILE A 16 12.13 -0.12 -2.02
N GLU A 17 12.93 -0.19 -3.08
CA GLU A 17 14.08 0.71 -3.30
C GLU A 17 13.64 2.18 -3.32
N GLN A 18 12.66 2.53 -4.15
CA GLN A 18 12.16 3.90 -4.26
C GLN A 18 11.58 4.42 -2.95
N THR A 19 10.79 3.58 -2.24
CA THR A 19 10.21 3.95 -0.94
C THR A 19 11.31 4.27 0.07
N MET A 20 12.34 3.41 0.15
CA MET A 20 13.44 3.61 1.10
C MET A 20 14.32 4.80 0.73
N LEU A 21 14.57 5.04 -0.56
CA LEU A 21 15.35 6.20 -1.03
C LEU A 21 14.64 7.53 -0.74
N LEU A 22 13.32 7.58 -0.91
CA LEU A 22 12.53 8.79 -0.71
C LEU A 22 12.32 9.12 0.78
N LEU A 23 12.20 8.10 1.63
CA LEU A 23 11.71 8.26 3.01
C LEU A 23 12.71 7.85 4.10
N SER A 24 13.90 7.39 3.73
CA SER A 24 14.92 7.00 4.71
C SER A 24 16.31 7.41 4.25
N LYS A 25 17.23 7.59 5.20
CA LYS A 25 18.66 7.81 4.94
C LYS A 25 19.44 6.49 4.87
N THR A 26 18.82 5.43 4.33
CA THR A 26 19.41 4.10 4.26
C THR A 26 20.41 4.02 3.10
N SER A 27 21.56 3.37 3.29
CA SER A 27 22.54 3.21 2.20
C SER A 27 22.01 2.30 1.08
N PRO A 28 22.36 2.55 -0.20
CA PRO A 28 21.92 1.73 -1.32
C PRO A 28 22.24 0.24 -1.17
N SER A 29 23.39 -0.08 -0.57
CA SER A 29 23.83 -1.45 -0.35
C SER A 29 22.96 -2.19 0.68
N LEU A 30 22.53 -1.51 1.75
CA LEU A 30 21.60 -2.07 2.73
C LEU A 30 20.18 -2.21 2.17
N ILE A 31 19.76 -1.28 1.30
CA ILE A 31 18.48 -1.40 0.57
C ILE A 31 18.50 -2.65 -0.32
N LYS A 32 19.60 -2.92 -1.04
CA LYS A 32 19.74 -4.12 -1.87
C LYS A 32 19.67 -5.42 -1.04
N ALA A 33 20.32 -5.45 0.12
CA ALA A 33 20.23 -6.58 1.05
C ALA A 33 18.79 -6.77 1.58
N LEU A 34 18.09 -5.67 1.88
CA LEU A 34 16.67 -5.70 2.25
C LEU A 34 15.79 -6.28 1.13
N VAL A 35 16.01 -5.86 -0.12
CA VAL A 35 15.29 -6.40 -1.29
C VAL A 35 15.52 -7.90 -1.42
N GLN A 36 16.78 -8.36 -1.30
CA GLN A 36 17.11 -9.79 -1.31
C GLN A 36 16.36 -10.56 -0.22
N HIS A 37 16.25 -9.97 0.97
CA HIS A 37 15.57 -10.62 2.08
C HIS A 37 14.05 -10.66 1.91
N VAL A 38 13.44 -9.54 1.51
CA VAL A 38 11.99 -9.37 1.48
C VAL A 38 11.37 -9.97 0.22
N VAL A 39 12.00 -9.75 -0.94
CA VAL A 39 11.48 -10.15 -2.25
C VAL A 39 11.96 -11.55 -2.63
N PHE A 40 13.27 -11.78 -2.57
CA PHE A 40 13.87 -13.06 -2.98
C PHE A 40 13.95 -14.10 -1.85
N LYS A 41 13.47 -13.75 -0.65
CA LYS A 41 13.40 -14.63 0.53
C LYS A 41 14.74 -15.22 0.97
N ILE A 42 15.85 -14.56 0.61
CA ILE A 42 17.20 -14.93 1.07
C ILE A 42 17.29 -14.62 2.57
N LYS A 43 17.80 -15.55 3.39
CA LYS A 43 17.90 -15.30 4.83
C LYS A 43 19.05 -14.33 5.11
N PRO A 44 18.94 -13.48 6.15
CA PRO A 44 20.03 -12.58 6.53
C PRO A 44 21.33 -13.33 6.88
N SER A 45 21.22 -14.56 7.40
CA SER A 45 22.35 -15.47 7.68
C SER A 45 23.21 -15.79 6.46
N ASP A 46 22.60 -15.70 5.29
CA ASP A 46 23.22 -16.10 4.02
C ASP A 46 23.80 -14.86 3.30
N MET A 47 23.71 -13.67 3.94
CA MET A 47 24.21 -12.39 3.43
C MET A 47 25.46 -11.98 4.21
N SER A 48 26.64 -12.32 3.68
CA SER A 48 27.93 -12.05 4.33
C SER A 48 28.28 -10.57 4.48
N GLU A 49 27.69 -9.71 3.66
CA GLU A 49 28.05 -8.28 3.56
C GLU A 49 27.43 -7.39 4.67
N PHE A 50 26.45 -7.89 5.44
CA PHE A 50 25.73 -7.08 6.42
C PHE A 50 25.48 -7.80 7.74
N LYS A 51 25.55 -7.03 8.85
CA LYS A 51 25.06 -7.52 10.15
C LYS A 51 23.55 -7.79 10.05
N HIS A 52 23.09 -8.96 10.49
CA HIS A 52 21.67 -9.33 10.42
C HIS A 52 20.77 -8.27 11.09
N SER A 53 21.23 -7.68 12.19
CA SER A 53 20.52 -6.62 12.91
C SER A 53 20.26 -5.38 12.05
N ALA A 54 21.15 -5.04 11.10
CA ALA A 54 20.94 -3.94 10.17
C ALA A 54 19.82 -4.25 9.18
N ILE A 55 19.73 -5.49 8.68
CA ILE A 55 18.67 -5.93 7.75
C ILE A 55 17.30 -5.93 8.44
N TYR A 56 17.22 -6.47 9.66
CA TYR A 56 15.97 -6.44 10.44
C TYR A 56 15.53 -5.02 10.78
N ARG A 57 16.48 -4.13 11.13
CA ARG A 57 16.19 -2.71 11.36
C ARG A 57 15.66 -2.04 10.08
N ALA A 58 16.32 -2.25 8.94
CA ALA A 58 15.87 -1.71 7.65
C ALA A 58 14.47 -2.22 7.28
N LYS A 59 14.15 -3.47 7.59
CA LYS A 59 12.80 -4.04 7.41
C LYS A 59 11.76 -3.34 8.28
N SER A 60 12.06 -3.06 9.55
CA SER A 60 11.17 -2.28 10.43
C SER A 60 10.93 -0.88 9.87
N THR A 61 12.02 -0.19 9.50
CA THR A 61 11.94 1.16 8.92
C THR A 61 11.14 1.19 7.62
N PHE A 62 11.32 0.20 6.74
CA PHE A 62 10.49 0.07 5.53
C PHE A 62 9.01 -0.04 5.87
N LYS A 63 8.64 -0.90 6.84
CA LYS A 63 7.25 -1.06 7.28
C LYS A 63 6.69 0.26 7.83
N GLU A 64 7.40 0.89 8.75
CA GLU A 64 7.00 2.18 9.35
C GLU A 64 6.83 3.27 8.29
N ASN A 65 7.71 3.34 7.30
CA ASN A 65 7.61 4.32 6.22
C ASN A 65 6.44 4.02 5.29
N ARG A 66 6.17 2.75 4.99
CA ARG A 66 5.01 2.34 4.21
C ARG A 66 3.71 2.72 4.92
N ASP A 67 3.62 2.47 6.23
CA ASP A 67 2.43 2.79 7.03
C ASP A 67 2.18 4.31 7.05
N LYS A 68 3.26 5.13 7.15
CA LYS A 68 3.17 6.59 7.03
C LYS A 68 2.65 7.04 5.66
N VAL A 69 3.13 6.44 4.57
CA VAL A 69 2.65 6.77 3.21
C VAL A 69 1.17 6.46 3.08
N ILE A 70 0.73 5.28 3.54
CA ILE A 70 -0.68 4.89 3.51
C ILE A 70 -1.55 5.90 4.26
N ALA A 71 -1.13 6.30 5.47
CA ALA A 71 -1.84 7.32 6.25
C ALA A 71 -1.91 8.67 5.50
N LEU A 72 -0.79 9.13 4.94
CA LEU A 72 -0.75 10.36 4.14
C LEU A 72 -1.64 10.27 2.89
N SER A 73 -1.61 9.14 2.17
CA SER A 73 -2.48 8.93 1.00
C SER A 73 -3.96 9.01 1.36
N GLY A 74 -4.36 8.58 2.56
CA GLY A 74 -5.70 8.78 3.07
C GLY A 74 -6.07 10.26 3.23
N LEU A 75 -5.19 11.04 3.87
CA LEU A 75 -5.40 12.48 4.08
C LEU A 75 -5.54 13.27 2.77
N TYR A 76 -4.79 12.88 1.74
CA TYR A 76 -4.83 13.51 0.43
C TYR A 76 -5.83 12.87 -0.53
N SER A 77 -6.62 11.88 -0.08
CA SER A 77 -7.56 11.23 -0.97
C SER A 77 -8.69 12.19 -1.37
N PRO A 78 -8.97 12.35 -2.67
CA PRO A 78 -10.10 13.14 -3.14
C PRO A 78 -11.43 12.35 -3.11
N LEU A 79 -11.36 11.02 -2.97
CA LEU A 79 -12.52 10.13 -3.03
C LEU A 79 -12.81 9.52 -1.66
N PHE A 80 -14.06 9.65 -1.25
CA PHE A 80 -14.57 9.14 0.00
C PHE A 80 -15.65 8.10 -0.25
N GLY A 81 -15.78 7.17 0.68
CA GLY A 81 -16.73 6.07 0.64
C GLY A 81 -17.53 5.99 1.92
N ARG A 82 -18.73 5.41 1.82
CA ARG A 82 -19.55 5.05 2.97
C ARG A 82 -20.31 3.78 2.68
N GLU A 83 -20.34 2.86 3.63
CA GLU A 83 -21.12 1.64 3.51
C GLU A 83 -22.62 1.98 3.36
N HIS A 84 -23.30 1.32 2.41
CA HIS A 84 -24.72 1.57 2.11
C HIS A 84 -25.63 1.48 3.34
N GLU A 85 -25.29 0.57 4.26
CA GLU A 85 -26.07 0.31 5.48
C GLU A 85 -25.85 1.38 6.58
N CYS A 86 -24.81 2.22 6.45
CA CYS A 86 -24.40 3.19 7.46
C CYS A 86 -24.67 4.65 7.01
N THR A 87 -25.92 4.97 6.66
CA THR A 87 -26.28 6.29 6.10
C THR A 87 -26.09 7.48 7.05
N ASP A 88 -26.00 7.21 8.35
CA ASP A 88 -25.79 8.17 9.43
C ASP A 88 -24.31 8.50 9.68
N LYS A 89 -23.37 7.70 9.14
CA LYS A 89 -21.94 7.94 9.33
C LYS A 89 -21.38 8.92 8.31
N GLU A 90 -20.31 9.61 8.67
CA GLU A 90 -19.54 10.41 7.71
C GLU A 90 -18.79 9.51 6.72
N PRO A 91 -18.66 9.92 5.45
CA PRO A 91 -17.80 9.25 4.50
C PRO A 91 -16.33 9.21 4.95
N PHE A 92 -15.65 8.11 4.69
CA PHE A 92 -14.23 7.91 5.01
C PHE A 92 -13.36 7.93 3.75
N SER A 93 -12.11 8.33 3.88
CA SER A 93 -11.17 8.40 2.76
C SER A 93 -10.89 7.02 2.20
N LEU A 94 -10.95 6.90 0.86
CA LEU A 94 -10.61 5.67 0.15
C LEU A 94 -9.27 5.82 -0.54
N ILE A 95 -8.41 4.81 -0.41
CA ILE A 95 -7.25 4.63 -1.29
C ILE A 95 -7.37 3.28 -1.99
N VAL A 96 -6.66 3.12 -3.10
CA VAL A 96 -6.61 1.82 -3.79
C VAL A 96 -5.92 0.81 -2.88
N ASN A 97 -6.59 -0.33 -2.68
CA ASN A 97 -6.00 -1.46 -1.98
C ASN A 97 -4.84 -2.04 -2.79
N VAL A 98 -3.76 -2.40 -2.10
CA VAL A 98 -2.53 -2.92 -2.70
C VAL A 98 -2.16 -4.30 -2.15
N GLU A 99 -3.04 -4.93 -1.36
CA GLU A 99 -2.83 -6.28 -0.85
C GLU A 99 -3.32 -7.32 -1.86
N ASP A 100 -2.40 -8.16 -2.34
CA ASP A 100 -2.65 -9.11 -3.44
C ASP A 100 -3.84 -10.05 -3.07
N ALA A 101 -3.85 -10.59 -1.85
CA ALA A 101 -4.88 -11.54 -1.40
C ALA A 101 -6.28 -10.93 -1.25
N GLU A 102 -6.36 -9.63 -0.95
CA GLU A 102 -7.64 -8.93 -0.80
C GLU A 102 -8.19 -8.49 -2.17
N LEU A 103 -7.31 -8.08 -3.07
CA LEU A 103 -7.68 -7.77 -4.46
C LEU A 103 -8.23 -9.01 -5.18
N GLU A 104 -7.69 -10.20 -4.94
CA GLU A 104 -8.23 -11.47 -5.44
C GLU A 104 -9.67 -11.74 -4.98
N GLN A 105 -10.09 -11.16 -3.85
CA GLN A 105 -11.45 -11.27 -3.31
C GLN A 105 -12.39 -10.13 -3.77
N GLY A 106 -11.89 -9.24 -4.64
CA GLY A 106 -12.62 -8.08 -5.15
C GLY A 106 -12.61 -6.85 -4.23
N LEU A 107 -11.79 -6.84 -3.17
CA LEU A 107 -11.67 -5.72 -2.23
C LEU A 107 -10.73 -4.65 -2.81
N ILE A 108 -11.30 -3.75 -3.60
CA ILE A 108 -10.56 -2.74 -4.38
C ILE A 108 -10.17 -1.53 -3.54
N TRP A 109 -11.02 -1.14 -2.59
CA TRP A 109 -10.80 0.06 -1.79
C TRP A 109 -10.29 -0.29 -0.40
N TYR A 110 -9.41 0.54 0.14
CA TYR A 110 -8.96 0.49 1.53
C TYR A 110 -9.29 1.81 2.22
N SER A 111 -9.90 1.72 3.40
CA SER A 111 -10.12 2.86 4.27
C SER A 111 -8.95 3.01 5.24
N THR A 112 -8.25 4.12 5.14
CA THR A 112 -7.19 4.48 6.09
C THR A 112 -7.74 4.83 7.47
N THR A 113 -9.04 5.14 7.57
CA THR A 113 -9.72 5.49 8.83
C THR A 113 -10.17 4.24 9.58
N THR A 114 -10.82 3.29 8.90
CA THR A 114 -11.36 2.08 9.55
C THR A 114 -10.37 0.91 9.54
N GLY A 115 -9.32 0.98 8.72
CA GLY A 115 -8.36 -0.11 8.54
C GLY A 115 -8.96 -1.32 7.81
N LYS A 116 -10.06 -1.12 7.08
CA LYS A 116 -10.80 -2.16 6.37
C LYS A 116 -10.76 -1.96 4.86
N SER A 117 -10.89 -3.07 4.15
CA SER A 117 -11.01 -3.09 2.69
C SER A 117 -12.43 -3.40 2.25
N TYR A 118 -12.84 -2.85 1.11
CA TYR A 118 -14.22 -2.82 0.64
C TYR A 118 -14.30 -3.14 -0.84
N ARG A 119 -15.39 -3.77 -1.28
CA ARG A 119 -15.71 -3.91 -2.71
C ARG A 119 -16.28 -2.61 -3.24
N MET A 120 -16.29 -2.48 -4.57
CA MET A 120 -16.85 -1.31 -5.22
C MET A 120 -18.36 -1.16 -4.98
N ASP A 121 -19.10 -2.27 -4.91
CA ASP A 121 -20.55 -2.30 -4.76
C ASP A 121 -21.03 -2.22 -3.30
N ASP A 122 -20.11 -2.14 -2.33
CA ASP A 122 -20.45 -2.04 -0.91
C ASP A 122 -20.58 -0.57 -0.45
N LEU A 123 -20.17 0.38 -1.31
CA LEU A 123 -19.97 1.78 -0.95
C LEU A 123 -20.77 2.75 -1.81
N ASP A 124 -21.36 3.74 -1.15
CA ASP A 124 -21.70 5.03 -1.73
C ASP A 124 -20.46 5.93 -1.77
N TYR A 125 -20.30 6.69 -2.86
CA TYR A 125 -19.11 7.50 -3.10
C TYR A 125 -19.38 8.99 -2.98
N PHE A 126 -18.37 9.71 -2.51
CA PHE A 126 -18.45 11.14 -2.26
C PHE A 126 -17.14 11.84 -2.64
N LEU A 127 -17.26 13.10 -3.04
CA LEU A 127 -16.15 14.04 -3.14
C LEU A 127 -16.22 15.01 -1.97
N LEU A 128 -15.08 15.30 -1.35
CA LEU A 128 -14.98 16.36 -0.36
C LEU A 128 -14.92 17.72 -1.08
N THR A 129 -15.78 18.65 -0.67
CA THR A 129 -15.87 20.02 -1.15
C THR A 129 -15.78 20.99 0.03
N ASP A 130 -15.64 22.29 -0.24
CA ASP A 130 -15.62 23.33 0.80
C ASP A 130 -16.86 23.33 1.70
N ASN A 131 -18.00 22.83 1.19
CA ASN A 131 -19.28 22.78 1.88
C ASN A 131 -19.62 21.39 2.44
N GLY A 132 -18.67 20.45 2.41
CA GLY A 132 -18.86 19.07 2.88
C GLY A 132 -18.83 18.03 1.76
N TYR A 133 -19.47 16.88 1.99
CA TYR A 133 -19.42 15.73 1.07
C TYR A 133 -20.52 15.79 0.01
N THR A 134 -20.13 15.78 -1.25
CA THR A 134 -21.06 15.74 -2.40
C THR A 134 -21.09 14.34 -3.00
N PRO A 135 -22.27 13.73 -3.26
CA PRO A 135 -22.35 12.42 -3.89
C PRO A 135 -21.62 12.35 -5.23
N PHE A 136 -20.87 11.28 -5.44
CA PHE A 136 -20.15 10.98 -6.68
C PHE A 136 -20.78 9.75 -7.35
N ASN A 137 -21.35 9.95 -8.53
CA ASN A 137 -21.89 8.86 -9.32
C ASN A 137 -20.83 8.31 -10.26
N MET A 138 -20.39 7.07 -10.03
CA MET A 138 -19.60 6.36 -11.04
C MET A 138 -20.46 6.16 -12.29
N ILE A 139 -19.98 6.59 -13.45
CA ILE A 139 -20.65 6.35 -14.73
C ILE A 139 -20.63 4.83 -14.97
N ARG A 140 -21.73 4.15 -14.63
CA ARG A 140 -21.95 2.76 -15.01
C ARG A 140 -22.45 2.75 -16.45
N HIS A 141 -21.59 2.42 -17.40
CA HIS A 141 -22.08 2.04 -18.72
C HIS A 141 -22.92 0.78 -18.56
N LYS A 142 -24.22 0.88 -18.87
CA LYS A 142 -25.08 -0.30 -19.04
C LYS A 142 -24.43 -1.16 -20.14
N ARG A 143 -24.04 -2.38 -19.79
CA ARG A 143 -23.75 -3.42 -20.77
C ARG A 143 -25.05 -3.93 -21.37
#